data_AF-A0A7J5X7N8-F1
#
_entry.id   AF-A0A7J5X7N8-F1
#
_cell.length_a   1.000
_cell.length_b   1.000
_cell.length_c   1.000
_cell.angle_alpha   90.00
_cell.angle_beta   90.00
_cell.angle_gamma   90.00
#
_symmetry.space_group_name_H-M   'P 1'
#
loop_
_entity.id
_entity.type
_entity.pdbx_description
1 polymer ?
#
loop_
_entity_poly.entity_id
_entity_poly.type
_entity_poly.pdbx_seq_one_letter_code
_entity_poly.pdbx_strand_id
1 'polypeptide(L)'
;MLCSIAAGQEVPECDDDDDEERDTDTPCRKLEKYFSTAIDVCGRKIVLDTLFTQDERDVEEYFENLLEFKRKSMQEEMSRAKGHVRQLLQRHGSADRMVALLRIYEEEDEAYQDLVTVATTFFQYLLQPFRDMRELACLYKMEILKSLEFEDLGPKRIEALEKEAEEWRTKAEDAVASIQDITVTYFAQTSKALAGMSKQMEEDKARFGAAAWASAAPRLEKLRFLLAKETLQI
;
A
#
# COMPACT_ATOMS: atom_id res chain seq x y z
N MET A 1 16.39 -0.53 -9.48
CA MET A 1 17.36 0.40 -8.87
C MET A 1 16.81 0.90 -7.55
N LEU A 2 16.69 0.02 -6.55
CA LEU A 2 16.42 0.33 -5.15
C LEU A 2 17.17 -0.73 -4.34
N CYS A 3 18.42 -0.41 -4.00
CA CYS A 3 19.28 -1.18 -3.12
C CYS A 3 19.62 -0.31 -1.92
N SER A 4 19.51 -0.92 -0.73
CA SER A 4 20.28 -0.68 0.50
C SER A 4 20.21 0.70 1.16
N ILE A 5 19.65 0.75 2.37
CA ILE A 5 20.30 1.31 3.57
C ILE A 5 19.81 0.52 4.79
N ALA A 6 20.74 -0.07 5.53
CA ALA A 6 20.54 -0.61 6.87
C ALA A 6 21.65 -0.11 7.80
N ALA A 7 21.29 0.01 9.08
CA ALA A 7 22.09 -0.03 10.31
C ALA A 7 22.31 1.30 11.09
N GLY A 8 21.77 1.29 12.31
CA GLY A 8 22.45 1.74 13.53
C GLY A 8 21.84 2.92 14.28
N GLN A 9 21.16 2.69 15.42
CA GLN A 9 21.69 3.04 16.75
C GLN A 9 20.74 2.71 17.92
N GLU A 10 21.34 2.05 18.91
CA GLU A 10 21.24 2.18 20.38
C GLU A 10 19.90 2.44 21.09
N VAL A 11 19.58 1.46 21.95
CA VAL A 11 18.54 1.43 22.98
C VAL A 11 19.02 2.13 24.25
N PRO A 12 18.17 2.88 24.95
CA PRO A 12 18.25 3.04 26.40
C PRO A 12 17.05 2.39 27.10
N GLU A 13 17.35 1.59 28.13
CA GLU A 13 16.43 1.10 29.17
C GLU A 13 15.99 2.23 30.13
N CYS A 14 15.07 1.87 31.05
CA CYS A 14 14.51 2.60 32.21
C CYS A 14 13.12 3.23 31.90
N ASP A 15 12.03 3.03 32.64
CA ASP A 15 11.79 2.40 33.94
C ASP A 15 10.28 2.03 34.03
N ASP A 16 10.00 1.22 35.05
CA ASP A 16 8.74 0.65 35.52
C ASP A 16 7.51 1.57 35.59
N ASP A 17 6.34 0.94 35.45
CA ASP A 17 5.17 0.99 36.36
C ASP A 17 3.82 1.00 35.62
N ASP A 18 3.10 -0.12 35.80
CA ASP A 18 1.64 -0.25 36.04
C ASP A 18 1.01 -1.45 35.29
N ASP A 19 1.45 -2.66 35.64
CA ASP A 19 0.67 -3.88 35.44
C ASP A 19 -0.49 -3.93 36.46
N GLU A 20 -1.58 -3.22 36.16
CA GLU A 20 -2.90 -3.69 36.60
C GLU A 20 -3.33 -4.84 35.68
N GLU A 21 -2.77 -6.02 35.93
CA GLU A 21 -3.20 -7.29 35.34
C GLU A 21 -4.65 -7.54 35.79
N ARG A 22 -5.62 -7.08 34.99
CA ARG A 22 -7.04 -7.33 35.21
C ARG A 22 -7.22 -8.83 35.43
N ASP A 23 -7.71 -9.24 36.60
CA ASP A 23 -7.96 -10.66 36.94
C ASP A 23 -8.94 -11.28 35.94
N THR A 24 -8.36 -11.86 34.88
CA THR A 24 -9.07 -12.59 33.83
C THR A 24 -9.27 -14.05 34.21
N ASP A 25 -8.58 -14.56 35.23
CA ASP A 25 -8.62 -15.97 35.61
C ASP A 25 -9.95 -16.32 36.31
N THR A 26 -10.44 -15.44 37.18
CA THR A 26 -11.72 -15.62 37.86
C THR A 26 -12.93 -15.77 36.91
N PRO A 27 -13.15 -14.88 35.91
CA PRO A 27 -14.23 -15.06 34.93
C PRO A 27 -14.01 -16.26 34.01
N CYS A 28 -12.77 -16.57 33.61
CA CYS A 28 -12.45 -17.75 32.79
C CYS A 28 -12.86 -19.05 33.47
N ARG A 29 -12.52 -19.23 34.76
CA ARG A 29 -12.93 -20.43 35.53
C ARG A 29 -14.44 -20.56 35.69
N LYS A 30 -15.16 -19.44 35.81
CA LYS A 30 -16.63 -19.44 35.88
C LYS A 30 -17.25 -19.85 34.55
N LEU A 31 -16.70 -19.37 33.44
CA LEU A 31 -17.12 -19.75 32.09
C LEU A 31 -16.82 -21.22 31.82
N GLU A 32 -15.63 -21.70 32.17
CA GLU A 32 -15.26 -23.12 32.03
C GLU A 32 -16.26 -24.01 32.76
N LYS A 33 -16.54 -23.72 34.03
CA LYS A 33 -17.52 -24.47 34.82
C LYS A 33 -18.93 -24.44 34.21
N TYR A 34 -19.36 -23.28 33.74
CA TYR A 34 -20.65 -23.13 33.07
C TYR A 34 -20.73 -23.98 31.81
N PHE A 35 -19.71 -23.92 30.95
CA PHE A 35 -19.68 -24.67 29.69
C PHE A 35 -19.51 -26.17 29.90
N SER A 36 -18.72 -26.62 30.89
CA SER A 36 -18.68 -28.04 31.26
C SER A 36 -20.07 -28.54 31.66
N THR A 37 -20.76 -27.78 32.53
CA THR A 37 -22.11 -28.14 32.98
C THR A 37 -23.11 -28.13 31.81
N ALA A 38 -23.03 -27.15 30.91
CA ALA A 38 -23.89 -27.06 29.73
C ALA A 38 -23.65 -28.22 28.75
N ILE A 39 -22.39 -28.62 28.56
CA ILE A 39 -22.02 -29.76 27.69
C ILE A 39 -22.55 -31.08 28.28
N ASP A 40 -22.47 -31.25 29.60
CA ASP A 40 -22.96 -32.45 30.27
C ASP A 40 -24.49 -32.58 30.19
N VAL A 41 -25.23 -31.46 30.25
CA VAL A 41 -26.70 -31.46 30.23
C VAL A 41 -27.27 -31.47 28.81
N CYS A 42 -26.75 -30.62 27.92
CA CYS A 42 -27.32 -30.39 26.59
C CYS A 42 -26.56 -31.12 25.48
N GLY A 43 -25.37 -31.65 25.75
CA GLY A 43 -24.49 -32.25 24.76
C GLY A 43 -23.69 -31.23 23.96
N ARG A 44 -22.45 -31.58 23.63
CA ARG A 44 -21.47 -30.73 22.93
C ARG A 44 -22.02 -30.04 21.69
N LYS A 45 -22.77 -30.75 20.86
CA LYS A 45 -23.29 -30.23 19.58
C LYS A 45 -24.25 -29.07 19.79
N ILE A 46 -25.23 -29.23 20.66
CA ILE A 46 -26.24 -28.19 20.94
C ILE A 46 -25.59 -26.96 21.57
N VAL A 47 -24.64 -27.15 22.49
CA VAL A 47 -23.89 -26.06 23.11
C VAL A 47 -23.09 -25.28 22.06
N LEU A 48 -22.38 -25.96 21.16
CA LEU A 48 -21.63 -25.31 20.09
C LEU A 48 -22.55 -24.58 19.11
N ASP A 49 -23.63 -25.21 18.66
CA ASP A 49 -24.59 -24.63 17.71
C ASP A 49 -25.32 -23.39 18.30
N THR A 50 -25.45 -23.32 19.64
CA THR A 50 -26.11 -22.19 20.34
C THR A 50 -25.15 -21.04 20.63
N LEU A 51 -23.89 -21.33 20.98
CA LEU A 51 -22.87 -20.31 21.27
C LEU A 51 -22.26 -19.72 20.01
N PHE A 52 -22.09 -20.58 19.01
CA PHE A 52 -21.56 -20.27 17.71
C PHE A 52 -22.62 -20.66 16.70
N THR A 53 -23.72 -19.89 16.71
CA THR A 53 -24.70 -19.96 15.63
C THR A 53 -23.93 -19.89 14.32
N GLN A 54 -24.11 -20.88 13.43
CA GLN A 54 -23.68 -20.79 12.04
C GLN A 54 -24.50 -19.70 11.36
N ASP A 55 -24.27 -18.46 11.75
CA ASP A 55 -24.49 -17.34 10.86
C ASP A 55 -23.40 -17.50 9.80
N GLU A 56 -23.80 -17.91 8.61
CA GLU A 56 -23.01 -17.77 7.37
C GLU A 56 -22.78 -16.29 7.01
N ARG A 57 -22.90 -15.37 7.97
CA ARG A 57 -22.30 -14.05 7.89
C ARG A 57 -20.84 -14.28 8.18
N ASP A 58 -20.07 -14.20 7.09
CA ASP A 58 -18.63 -14.36 7.06
C ASP A 58 -18.03 -13.77 8.33
N VAL A 59 -17.28 -14.56 9.11
CA VAL A 59 -16.61 -14.06 10.32
C VAL A 59 -15.71 -12.87 9.93
N GLU A 60 -15.27 -12.83 8.67
CA GLU A 60 -14.59 -11.76 7.95
C GLU A 60 -15.38 -10.43 7.87
N GLU A 61 -16.72 -10.46 7.89
CA GLU A 61 -17.60 -9.27 7.87
C GLU A 61 -17.72 -8.64 9.28
N TYR A 62 -17.47 -9.43 10.34
CA TYR A 62 -17.56 -8.98 11.74
C TYR A 62 -16.29 -8.30 12.25
N PHE A 63 -15.13 -8.66 11.69
CA PHE A 63 -13.89 -7.92 11.91
C PHE A 63 -13.78 -6.86 10.83
N GLU A 64 -13.76 -5.57 11.20
CA GLU A 64 -13.23 -4.57 10.26
C GLU A 64 -11.88 -5.09 9.76
N ASN A 65 -11.79 -5.35 8.47
CA ASN A 65 -10.58 -5.92 7.90
C ASN A 65 -9.45 -4.93 8.17
N LEU A 66 -8.53 -5.29 9.07
CA LEU A 66 -7.41 -4.44 9.47
C LEU A 66 -6.60 -3.97 8.26
N LEU A 67 -6.60 -4.77 7.17
CA LEU A 67 -6.01 -4.43 5.89
C LEU A 67 -6.78 -3.31 5.16
N GLU A 68 -8.11 -3.31 5.25
CA GLU A 68 -8.94 -2.23 4.72
C GLU A 68 -8.76 -0.93 5.51
N PHE A 69 -8.74 -1.02 6.84
CA PHE A 69 -8.45 0.14 7.69
C PHE A 69 -7.07 0.73 7.37
N LYS A 70 -6.04 -0.12 7.31
CA LYS A 70 -4.67 0.29 6.94
C LYS A 70 -4.63 0.91 5.54
N ARG A 71 -5.26 0.27 4.55
CA ARG A 71 -5.36 0.79 3.18
C ARG A 71 -6.01 2.18 3.17
N LYS A 72 -7.12 2.35 3.90
CA LYS A 72 -7.85 3.61 3.99
C LYS A 72 -6.99 4.69 4.65
N SER A 73 -6.32 4.39 5.75
CA SER A 73 -5.40 5.32 6.43
C SER A 73 -4.31 5.83 5.50
N MET A 74 -3.64 4.92 4.78
CA MET A 74 -2.58 5.29 3.82
C MET A 74 -3.15 6.10 2.63
N GLN A 75 -4.36 5.77 2.18
CA GLN A 75 -5.05 6.53 1.14
C GLN A 75 -5.41 7.95 1.60
N GLU A 76 -5.80 8.12 2.86
CA GLU A 76 -6.04 9.43 3.47
C GLU A 76 -4.75 10.24 3.62
N GLU A 77 -3.65 9.63 4.05
CA GLU A 77 -2.32 10.25 4.06
C GLU A 77 -1.93 10.75 2.67
N MET A 78 -2.09 9.91 1.65
CA MET A 78 -1.83 10.30 0.27
C MET A 78 -2.71 11.48 -0.16
N SER A 79 -3.98 11.49 0.27
CA SER A 79 -4.91 12.58 -0.04
C SER A 79 -4.52 13.89 0.64
N ARG A 80 -4.03 13.82 1.90
CA ARG A 80 -3.49 14.97 2.63
C ARG A 80 -2.24 15.53 1.96
N ALA A 81 -1.27 14.69 1.60
CA ALA A 81 -0.05 15.12 0.90
C ALA A 81 -0.38 15.79 -0.46
N LYS A 82 -1.30 15.22 -1.25
CA LYS A 82 -1.79 15.86 -2.48
C LYS A 82 -2.51 17.19 -2.21
N GLY A 83 -3.23 17.28 -1.11
CA GLY A 83 -3.90 18.50 -0.67
C GLY A 83 -2.90 19.60 -0.34
N HIS A 84 -1.80 19.25 0.34
CA HIS A 84 -0.74 20.18 0.70
C HIS A 84 -0.06 20.79 -0.52
N VAL A 85 0.34 19.97 -1.51
CA VAL A 85 0.89 20.48 -2.78
C VAL A 85 -0.09 21.42 -3.48
N ARG A 86 -1.37 21.06 -3.55
CA ARG A 86 -2.41 21.93 -4.14
C ARG A 86 -2.59 23.25 -3.39
N GLN A 87 -2.50 23.24 -2.06
CA GLN A 87 -2.59 24.44 -1.24
C GLN A 87 -1.41 25.38 -1.49
N LEU A 88 -0.20 24.84 -1.65
CA LEU A 88 0.99 25.64 -1.96
C LEU A 88 0.88 26.31 -3.34
N LEU A 89 0.45 25.58 -4.36
CA LEU A 89 0.21 26.11 -5.70
C LEU A 89 -0.77 27.30 -5.69
N GLN A 90 -1.83 27.23 -4.88
CA GLN A 90 -2.82 28.31 -4.75
C GLN A 90 -2.23 29.59 -4.13
N ARG A 91 -1.13 29.51 -3.37
CA ARG A 91 -0.49 30.67 -2.74
C ARG A 91 0.26 31.55 -3.74
N HIS A 92 0.54 31.06 -4.95
CA HIS A 92 1.34 31.80 -5.96
C HIS A 92 0.71 33.14 -6.33
N GLY A 93 -0.62 33.19 -6.41
CA GLY A 93 -1.36 34.41 -6.73
C GLY A 93 -1.18 35.55 -5.72
N SER A 94 -0.82 35.23 -4.47
CA SER A 94 -0.54 36.22 -3.42
C SER A 94 0.92 36.67 -3.34
N ALA A 95 1.82 36.02 -4.09
CA ALA A 95 3.23 36.34 -4.09
C ALA A 95 3.56 37.40 -5.15
N ASP A 96 3.70 38.66 -4.71
CA ASP A 96 3.96 39.81 -5.61
C ASP A 96 5.45 40.03 -5.92
N ARG A 97 6.34 39.36 -5.19
CA ARG A 97 7.80 39.51 -5.33
C ARG A 97 8.44 38.17 -5.63
N MET A 98 9.41 38.16 -6.54
CA MET A 98 10.16 36.95 -6.92
C MET A 98 10.74 36.22 -5.70
N VAL A 99 11.31 36.95 -4.73
CA VAL A 99 11.88 36.35 -3.50
C VAL A 99 10.82 35.60 -2.67
N ALA A 100 9.57 36.08 -2.64
CA ALA A 100 8.49 35.37 -1.94
C ALA A 100 8.07 34.11 -2.71
N LEU A 101 8.03 34.18 -4.05
CA LEU A 101 7.69 33.05 -4.89
C LEU A 101 8.75 31.94 -4.86
N LEU A 102 10.04 32.29 -4.83
CA LEU A 102 11.12 31.32 -4.68
C LEU A 102 11.00 30.49 -3.39
N ARG A 103 10.58 31.11 -2.28
CA ARG A 103 10.31 30.38 -1.03
C ARG A 103 9.15 29.41 -1.18
N ILE A 104 8.08 29.81 -1.88
CA ILE A 104 6.96 28.89 -2.14
C ILE A 104 7.43 27.72 -2.99
N TYR A 105 8.26 27.96 -4.01
CA TYR A 105 8.83 26.88 -4.83
C TYR A 105 9.69 25.88 -4.04
N GLU A 106 10.44 26.35 -3.04
CA GLU A 106 11.17 25.48 -2.12
C GLU A 106 10.20 24.62 -1.29
N GLU A 107 9.18 25.24 -0.67
CA GLU A 107 8.13 24.53 0.07
C GLU A 107 7.39 23.50 -0.81
N GLU A 108 7.13 23.83 -2.08
CA GLU A 108 6.48 22.93 -3.04
C GLU A 108 7.34 21.72 -3.39
N ASP A 109 8.65 21.90 -3.55
CA ASP A 109 9.58 20.81 -3.86
C ASP A 109 9.65 19.83 -2.68
N GLU A 110 9.66 20.34 -1.45
CA GLU A 110 9.57 19.53 -0.22
C GLU A 110 8.23 18.79 -0.14
N ALA A 111 7.11 19.50 -0.31
CA ALA A 111 5.78 18.89 -0.27
C ALA A 111 5.57 17.82 -1.37
N TYR A 112 6.16 18.02 -2.56
CA TYR A 112 6.14 17.02 -3.62
C TYR A 112 6.97 15.78 -3.25
N GLN A 113 8.14 15.96 -2.64
CA GLN A 113 8.96 14.85 -2.16
C GLN A 113 8.24 14.03 -1.07
N ASP A 114 7.52 14.70 -0.17
CA ASP A 114 6.67 14.04 0.82
C ASP A 114 5.53 13.25 0.15
N LEU A 115 4.86 13.85 -0.84
CA LEU A 115 3.85 13.16 -1.64
C LEU A 115 4.41 11.90 -2.31
N VAL A 116 5.58 11.98 -2.93
CA VAL A 116 6.25 10.82 -3.55
C VAL A 116 6.56 9.75 -2.51
N THR A 117 7.00 10.14 -1.31
CA THR A 117 7.33 9.20 -0.22
C THR A 117 6.08 8.46 0.28
N VAL A 118 5.00 9.19 0.56
CA VAL A 118 3.72 8.61 0.99
C VAL A 118 3.12 7.73 -0.12
N ALA A 119 3.13 8.21 -1.37
CA ALA A 119 2.67 7.44 -2.52
C ALA A 119 3.48 6.15 -2.67
N THR A 120 4.80 6.23 -2.61
CA THR A 120 5.67 5.05 -2.72
C THR A 120 5.31 4.00 -1.68
N THR A 121 5.16 4.41 -0.42
CA THR A 121 4.79 3.51 0.69
C THR A 121 3.43 2.86 0.45
N PHE A 122 2.42 3.65 0.05
CA PHE A 122 1.08 3.16 -0.24
C PHE A 122 1.04 2.17 -1.42
N PHE A 123 1.68 2.50 -2.53
CA PHE A 123 1.67 1.64 -3.70
C PHE A 123 2.53 0.39 -3.52
N GLN A 124 3.62 0.46 -2.74
CA GLN A 124 4.35 -0.75 -2.33
C GLN A 124 3.47 -1.70 -1.52
N TYR A 125 2.67 -1.17 -0.60
CA TYR A 125 1.69 -1.96 0.14
C TYR A 125 0.65 -2.61 -0.78
N LEU A 126 0.09 -1.87 -1.74
CA LEU A 126 -0.87 -2.43 -2.72
C LEU A 126 -0.25 -3.48 -3.66
N LEU A 127 1.01 -3.32 -4.03
CA LEU A 127 1.71 -4.24 -4.93
C LEU A 127 2.03 -5.58 -4.27
N GLN A 128 2.18 -5.63 -2.94
CA GLN A 128 2.72 -6.78 -2.25
C GLN A 128 1.92 -8.08 -2.48
N PRO A 129 0.58 -8.11 -2.32
CA PRO A 129 -0.20 -9.34 -2.51
C PRO A 129 -0.05 -9.94 -3.92
N PHE A 130 0.07 -9.09 -4.94
CA PHE A 130 0.25 -9.54 -6.32
C PHE A 130 1.67 -10.02 -6.61
N ARG A 131 2.67 -9.42 -5.96
CA ARG A 131 4.07 -9.92 -6.03
C ARG A 131 4.17 -11.29 -5.42
N ASP A 132 3.58 -11.47 -4.25
CA ASP A 132 3.52 -12.74 -3.52
C ASP A 132 2.75 -13.78 -4.35
N MET A 133 1.60 -13.41 -4.93
CA MET A 133 0.81 -14.31 -5.76
C MET A 133 1.56 -14.75 -7.01
N ARG A 134 2.26 -13.83 -7.68
CA ARG A 134 3.10 -14.15 -8.85
C ARG A 134 4.22 -15.13 -8.48
N GLU A 135 4.92 -14.89 -7.37
CA GLU A 135 5.98 -15.78 -6.90
C GLU A 135 5.44 -17.17 -6.55
N LEU A 136 4.36 -17.22 -5.76
CA LEU A 136 3.71 -18.45 -5.35
C LEU A 136 3.23 -19.27 -6.56
N ALA A 137 2.56 -18.62 -7.51
CA ALA A 137 2.06 -19.27 -8.72
C ALA A 137 3.20 -19.83 -9.59
N CYS A 138 4.31 -19.11 -9.71
CA CYS A 138 5.50 -19.59 -10.40
C CYS A 138 6.11 -20.81 -9.70
N LEU A 139 6.19 -20.82 -8.36
CA LEU A 139 6.72 -21.94 -7.59
C LEU A 139 5.86 -23.21 -7.75
N TYR A 140 4.55 -23.13 -7.54
CA TYR A 140 3.64 -24.28 -7.68
C TYR A 140 3.63 -24.83 -9.11
N LYS A 141 3.54 -23.96 -10.10
CA LYS A 141 3.62 -24.40 -11.50
C LYS A 141 4.94 -25.13 -11.78
N MET A 142 6.05 -24.63 -11.26
CA MET A 142 7.35 -25.28 -11.46
C MET A 142 7.45 -26.63 -10.75
N GLU A 143 6.84 -26.78 -9.56
CA GLU A 143 6.76 -28.06 -8.86
C GLU A 143 5.91 -29.08 -9.64
N ILE A 144 4.75 -28.65 -10.16
CA ILE A 144 3.89 -29.51 -11.00
C ILE A 144 4.63 -29.97 -12.25
N LEU A 145 5.33 -29.07 -12.94
CA LEU A 145 6.11 -29.41 -14.13
C LEU A 145 7.21 -30.44 -13.82
N LYS A 146 7.84 -30.36 -12.64
CA LYS A 146 8.81 -31.38 -12.21
C LYS A 146 8.15 -32.73 -11.98
N SER A 147 7.00 -32.78 -11.32
CA SER A 147 6.26 -34.04 -11.15
C SER A 147 5.87 -34.64 -12.51
N LEU A 148 5.43 -33.82 -13.47
CA LEU A 148 5.13 -34.27 -14.83
C LEU A 148 6.35 -34.79 -15.59
N GLU A 149 7.55 -34.27 -15.32
CA GLU A 149 8.78 -34.67 -16.01
C GLU A 149 9.45 -35.91 -15.38
N PHE A 150 9.41 -36.05 -14.05
CA PHE A 150 10.26 -37.01 -13.33
C PHE A 150 9.49 -38.14 -12.64
N GLU A 151 8.17 -38.06 -12.47
CA GLU A 151 7.39 -39.11 -11.81
C GLU A 151 6.67 -40.03 -12.82
N ASP A 152 6.60 -41.32 -12.49
CA ASP A 152 5.82 -42.30 -13.26
C ASP A 152 4.31 -42.15 -12.95
N LEU A 153 3.66 -41.23 -13.65
CA LEU A 153 2.26 -40.85 -13.41
C LEU A 153 1.29 -41.55 -14.38
N GLY A 154 0.09 -41.87 -13.89
CA GLY A 154 -1.01 -42.36 -14.72
C GLY A 154 -1.67 -41.25 -15.55
N PRO A 155 -2.34 -41.58 -16.67
CA PRO A 155 -2.87 -40.58 -17.61
C PRO A 155 -3.88 -39.61 -16.99
N LYS A 156 -4.74 -40.08 -16.08
CA LYS A 156 -5.68 -39.21 -15.35
C LYS A 156 -4.99 -38.21 -14.42
N ARG A 157 -3.83 -38.58 -13.86
CA ARG A 157 -3.06 -37.71 -12.96
C ARG A 157 -2.29 -36.67 -13.76
N ILE A 158 -1.75 -37.05 -14.92
CA ILE A 158 -1.12 -36.13 -15.88
C ILE A 158 -2.12 -35.06 -16.30
N GLU A 159 -3.31 -35.43 -16.78
CA GLU A 159 -4.35 -34.48 -17.20
C GLU A 159 -4.76 -33.51 -16.07
N ALA A 160 -4.89 -34.03 -14.85
CA ALA A 160 -5.22 -33.21 -13.67
C ALA A 160 -4.10 -32.20 -13.35
N LEU A 161 -2.83 -32.62 -13.41
CA LEU A 161 -1.68 -31.76 -13.15
C LEU A 161 -1.48 -30.72 -14.27
N GLU A 162 -1.70 -31.09 -15.53
CA GLU A 162 -1.67 -30.13 -16.64
C GLU A 162 -2.72 -29.03 -16.46
N LYS A 163 -3.93 -29.41 -16.04
CA LYS A 163 -4.98 -28.44 -15.72
C LYS A 163 -4.58 -27.55 -14.54
N GLU A 164 -4.02 -28.12 -13.48
CA GLU A 164 -3.57 -27.35 -12.32
C GLU A 164 -2.43 -26.37 -12.68
N ALA A 165 -1.46 -26.80 -13.49
CA ALA A 165 -0.38 -25.94 -13.98
C ALA A 165 -0.91 -24.77 -14.80
N GLU A 166 -1.97 -24.99 -15.57
CA GLU A 166 -2.65 -23.96 -16.35
C GLU A 166 -3.39 -22.97 -15.45
N GLU A 167 -4.08 -23.44 -14.42
CA GLU A 167 -4.71 -22.55 -13.41
C GLU A 167 -3.68 -21.66 -12.70
N TRP A 168 -2.52 -22.23 -12.33
CA TRP A 168 -1.42 -21.44 -11.76
C TRP A 168 -0.80 -20.46 -12.78
N ARG A 169 -0.74 -20.83 -14.06
CA ARG A 169 -0.32 -19.92 -15.14
C ARG A 169 -1.23 -18.69 -15.20
N THR A 170 -2.55 -18.90 -15.25
CA THR A 170 -3.53 -17.80 -15.30
C THR A 170 -3.42 -16.90 -14.06
N LYS A 171 -3.31 -17.48 -12.86
CA LYS A 171 -3.12 -16.71 -11.62
C LYS A 171 -1.86 -15.82 -11.65
N ALA A 172 -0.75 -16.32 -12.21
CA ALA A 172 0.47 -15.53 -12.35
C ALA A 172 0.29 -14.38 -13.37
N GLU A 173 -0.41 -14.64 -14.48
CA GLU A 173 -0.70 -13.64 -15.51
C GLU A 173 -1.60 -12.52 -14.97
N ASP A 174 -2.67 -12.86 -14.25
CA ASP A 174 -3.57 -11.90 -13.60
C ASP A 174 -2.85 -11.04 -12.55
N ALA A 175 -1.94 -11.66 -11.77
CA ALA A 175 -1.11 -10.95 -10.80
C ALA A 175 -0.14 -9.97 -11.50
N VAL A 176 0.45 -10.36 -12.63
CA VAL A 176 1.32 -9.47 -13.43
C VAL A 176 0.53 -8.29 -14.00
N ALA A 177 -0.66 -8.53 -14.54
CA ALA A 177 -1.54 -7.46 -15.03
C ALA A 177 -1.89 -6.48 -13.90
N SER A 178 -2.26 -6.99 -12.73
CA SER A 178 -2.56 -6.17 -11.56
C SER A 178 -1.36 -5.34 -11.09
N ILE A 179 -0.14 -5.91 -11.09
CA ILE A 179 1.10 -5.18 -10.80
C ILE A 179 1.30 -4.02 -11.79
N GLN A 180 1.06 -4.25 -13.07
CA GLN A 180 1.19 -3.22 -14.11
C GLN A 180 0.18 -2.09 -13.90
N ASP A 181 -1.10 -2.40 -13.71
CA ASP A 181 -2.16 -1.42 -13.49
C ASP A 181 -1.89 -0.53 -12.27
N ILE A 182 -1.44 -1.13 -11.16
CA ILE A 182 -1.08 -0.42 -9.94
C ILE A 182 0.14 0.47 -10.16
N THR A 183 1.14 0.00 -10.90
CA THR A 183 2.35 0.76 -11.22
C THR A 183 2.04 1.96 -12.13
N VAL A 184 1.22 1.77 -13.15
CA VAL A 184 0.72 2.84 -14.02
C VAL A 184 -0.05 3.87 -13.20
N THR A 185 -0.89 3.42 -12.27
CA THR A 185 -1.65 4.31 -11.38
C THR A 185 -0.71 5.14 -10.49
N TYR A 186 0.37 4.56 -9.97
CA TYR A 186 1.39 5.31 -9.20
C TYR A 186 1.96 6.47 -10.03
N PHE A 187 2.48 6.18 -11.22
CA PHE A 187 3.10 7.20 -12.08
C PHE A 187 2.08 8.24 -12.55
N ALA A 188 0.85 7.84 -12.84
CA ALA A 188 -0.21 8.77 -13.20
C ALA A 188 -0.50 9.78 -12.07
N GLN A 189 -0.44 9.35 -10.80
CA GLN A 189 -0.69 10.23 -9.65
C GLN A 189 0.46 11.21 -9.38
N THR A 190 1.72 10.76 -9.47
CA THR A 190 2.89 11.63 -9.26
C THR A 190 3.10 12.58 -10.44
N SER A 191 2.92 12.09 -11.67
CA SER A 191 3.02 12.90 -12.89
C SER A 191 1.95 14.01 -12.91
N LYS A 192 0.75 13.72 -12.40
CA LYS A 192 -0.30 14.73 -12.28
C LYS A 192 0.07 15.88 -11.35
N ALA A 193 0.77 15.60 -10.25
CA ALA A 193 1.27 16.65 -9.36
C ALA A 193 2.37 17.48 -10.03
N LEU A 194 3.35 16.83 -10.68
CA LEU A 194 4.40 17.51 -11.45
C LEU A 194 3.82 18.38 -12.56
N ALA A 195 2.82 17.89 -13.29
CA ALA A 195 2.14 18.65 -14.33
C ALA A 195 1.43 19.88 -13.77
N GLY A 196 0.82 19.76 -12.59
CA GLY A 196 0.23 20.89 -11.87
C GLY A 196 1.27 21.96 -11.50
N MET A 197 2.40 21.54 -10.91
CA MET A 197 3.50 22.44 -10.54
C MET A 197 4.14 23.11 -11.75
N SER A 198 4.44 22.35 -12.79
CA SER A 198 5.01 22.87 -14.04
C SER A 198 4.07 23.88 -14.67
N LYS A 199 2.75 23.59 -14.73
CA LYS A 199 1.76 24.51 -15.29
C LYS A 199 1.71 25.81 -14.49
N GLN A 200 1.68 25.74 -13.16
CA GLN A 200 1.62 26.93 -12.32
C GLN A 200 2.87 27.82 -12.52
N MET A 201 4.06 27.23 -12.62
CA MET A 201 5.29 27.98 -12.91
C MET A 201 5.27 28.66 -14.30
N GLU A 202 4.63 28.08 -15.32
CA GLU A 202 4.46 28.75 -16.62
C GLU A 202 3.58 30.00 -16.49
N GLU A 203 2.51 29.93 -15.69
CA GLU A 203 1.65 31.08 -15.40
C GLU A 203 2.43 32.17 -14.66
N ASP A 204 3.28 31.79 -13.72
CA ASP A 204 4.14 32.72 -13.00
C ASP A 204 5.18 33.38 -13.90
N LYS A 205 5.76 32.63 -14.85
CA LYS A 205 6.71 33.19 -15.83
C LYS A 205 6.12 34.38 -16.58
N ALA A 206 4.82 34.38 -16.86
CA ALA A 206 4.16 35.51 -17.52
C ALA A 206 4.02 36.76 -16.62
N ARG A 207 4.08 36.59 -15.29
CA ARG A 207 3.94 37.66 -14.30
C ARG A 207 5.25 38.40 -14.00
N PHE A 208 6.40 37.79 -14.31
CA PHE A 208 7.73 38.34 -13.98
C PHE A 208 8.57 38.64 -15.22
N GLY A 209 9.32 39.74 -15.18
CA GLY A 209 10.27 40.09 -16.24
C GLY A 209 11.44 39.11 -16.32
N ALA A 210 12.09 39.02 -17.49
CA ALA A 210 13.14 38.04 -17.78
C ALA A 210 14.28 38.02 -16.76
N ALA A 211 14.72 39.19 -16.28
CA ALA A 211 15.79 39.28 -15.29
C ALA A 211 15.42 38.68 -13.93
N ALA A 212 14.19 38.91 -13.45
CA ALA A 212 13.71 38.31 -12.20
C ALA A 212 13.49 36.80 -12.37
N TRP A 213 12.90 36.40 -13.50
CA TRP A 213 12.60 35.00 -13.81
C TRP A 213 13.84 34.11 -13.97
N ALA A 214 15.00 34.67 -14.33
CA ALA A 214 16.24 33.92 -14.52
C ALA A 214 16.59 33.02 -13.31
N SER A 215 16.24 33.43 -12.09
CA SER A 215 16.44 32.65 -10.86
C SER A 215 15.52 31.42 -10.74
N ALA A 216 14.33 31.44 -11.33
CA ALA A 216 13.33 30.36 -11.27
C ALA A 216 13.38 29.42 -12.49
N ALA A 217 13.96 29.87 -13.61
CA ALA A 217 14.01 29.09 -14.85
C ALA A 217 14.62 27.67 -14.69
N PRO A 218 15.70 27.45 -13.93
CA PRO A 218 16.26 26.09 -13.75
C PRO A 218 15.27 25.12 -13.10
N ARG A 219 14.43 25.58 -12.17
CA ARG A 219 13.41 24.75 -11.52
C ARG A 219 12.35 24.30 -12.52
N LEU A 220 11.86 25.21 -13.36
CA LEU A 220 10.88 24.87 -14.39
C LEU A 220 11.40 23.79 -15.35
N GLU A 221 12.65 23.89 -15.79
CA GLU A 221 13.25 22.85 -16.64
C GLU A 221 13.42 21.52 -15.90
N LYS A 222 13.78 21.55 -14.61
CA LYS A 222 13.82 20.35 -13.75
C LYS A 222 12.45 19.68 -13.65
N LEU A 223 11.37 20.44 -13.42
CA LEU A 223 10.01 19.90 -13.35
C LEU A 223 9.56 19.27 -14.66
N ARG A 224 9.84 19.91 -15.80
CA ARG A 224 9.56 19.35 -17.13
C ARG A 224 10.33 18.06 -17.39
N PHE A 225 11.60 18.02 -17.01
CA PHE A 225 12.41 16.81 -17.12
C PHE A 225 11.85 15.67 -16.27
N LEU A 226 11.53 15.93 -15.00
CA LEU A 226 10.92 14.93 -14.11
C LEU A 226 9.58 14.44 -14.65
N LEU A 227 8.72 15.35 -15.12
CA LEU A 227 7.44 15.01 -15.71
C LEU A 227 7.60 14.12 -16.94
N ALA A 228 8.52 14.46 -17.84
CA ALA A 228 8.82 13.65 -19.02
C ALA A 228 9.34 12.26 -18.62
N LYS A 229 10.24 12.20 -17.63
CA LYS A 229 10.79 10.94 -17.11
C LYS A 229 9.69 10.03 -16.55
N GLU A 230 8.76 10.56 -15.75
CA GLU A 230 7.66 9.78 -15.18
C GLU A 230 6.63 9.38 -16.23
N THR A 231 6.32 10.27 -17.18
CA THR A 231 5.37 9.97 -18.27
C THR A 231 5.87 8.83 -19.16
N LEU A 232 7.18 8.68 -19.33
CA LEU A 232 7.78 7.55 -20.06
C LEU A 232 7.62 6.19 -19.35
N GLN A 233 7.23 6.17 -18.07
CA GLN A 233 6.99 4.94 -17.30
C GLN A 233 5.54 4.44 -17.41
N ILE A 234 4.66 5.24 -18.01
CA ILE A 234 3.24 4.95 -18.25
C ILE A 234 3.11 4.26 -19.60
#